data_AF-Q8TU27-F1
#
_entry.id   AF-Q8TU27-F1
#
_cell.length_a   1.000
_cell.length_b   1.000
_cell.length_c   1.000
_cell.angle_alpha   90.00
_cell.angle_beta   90.00
_cell.angle_gamma   90.00
#
_symmetry.space_group_name_H-M   'P 1'
#
loop_
_entity.id
_entity.type
_entity.pdbx_description
1 polymer ?
#
loop_
_entity_poly.entity_id
_entity_poly.type
_entity_poly.pdbx_seq_one_letter_code
_entity_poly.pdbx_strand_id
1 'polypeptide(L)'
;MEWNKKIKENLLRSIFFASVLGVVAIVLTGAVSAQAIAEPAVSKTASPALINIAGSGVNEETTVTIEVTGAGSTSTSAVPMDVVFAIDSSGSMQSNDPSGLRKTAAKSFVDKMDSSRDTAGVVSWDDSIDFSLPLTNDFPLVKTNIDSVDSSGSTNLNVGLEEAIDILDANPRTENSVEVIIFLTDGQGTYLHSTAQEAADKGYVIYSIGLGGVNPTPLQDMATTTGGAYYSSPDATSLQAIFDDIFSEVTTSTIPYYVDVVEVTQDYIVDESSFNIAPDTVIPDGSGTTTIIWNNIGLSSDGDPDLSDDETVVLSFNAKSDQSGTNLEVDVFGTAKVNYKDSEGGDGGSVNIPQAYITVNGAPVADAGEDQVVEQANWAGTSVTLDGSGSTDDGLVSPLTYTWTWDGESASGVSPTVSLPLGTTTITLEVFDGQLSDTDTVEITVQDTTLPEITASGEPIIFWAPNHKYETVSISDCVESVTDICDVDVGVDDIIITSVSSDEPEDSPDKGDGATLEDIVIVDPQTVDLRAERQGDGNGRVYTINYEVTDASGNTATGSCQVWVPHDQDEGTTAVDDGAAAGYTVNYP
;
A
#
# COMPACT_ATOMS: atom_id res chain seq x y z
N MET A 1 21.66 -48.35 -31.84
CA MET A 1 22.87 -48.60 -31.03
C MET A 1 24.13 -48.20 -31.79
N GLU A 2 24.14 -47.03 -32.45
CA GLU A 2 25.37 -46.43 -33.02
C GLU A 2 25.10 -44.99 -33.50
N TRP A 3 24.61 -44.13 -32.60
CA TRP A 3 24.40 -42.71 -32.88
C TRP A 3 24.75 -41.87 -31.65
N ASN A 4 25.91 -42.17 -31.05
CA ASN A 4 26.43 -41.39 -29.92
C ASN A 4 27.97 -41.37 -29.86
N LYS A 5 28.63 -41.36 -31.03
CA LYS A 5 30.10 -41.37 -31.12
C LYS A 5 30.70 -40.39 -32.13
N LYS A 6 29.94 -39.39 -32.60
CA LYS A 6 30.39 -38.46 -33.67
C LYS A 6 30.11 -36.97 -33.44
N ILE A 7 29.98 -36.56 -32.18
CA ILE A 7 29.85 -35.14 -31.78
C ILE A 7 31.07 -34.65 -30.94
N LYS A 8 32.08 -35.50 -30.71
CA LYS A 8 33.26 -35.15 -29.88
C LYS A 8 34.55 -34.83 -30.65
N GLU A 9 34.53 -34.62 -31.97
CA GLU A 9 35.79 -34.52 -32.74
C GLU A 9 35.90 -33.36 -33.76
N ASN A 10 35.18 -32.23 -33.62
CA ASN A 10 35.31 -31.15 -34.63
C ASN A 10 35.28 -29.69 -34.14
N LEU A 11 35.69 -29.40 -32.91
CA LEU A 11 35.91 -28.02 -32.44
C LEU A 11 37.30 -27.79 -31.81
N LEU A 12 38.32 -28.47 -32.34
CA LEU A 12 39.73 -28.25 -32.01
C LEU A 12 40.49 -27.78 -33.26
N ARG A 13 40.37 -26.50 -33.61
CA ARG A 13 41.34 -25.72 -34.40
C ARG A 13 40.97 -24.23 -34.37
N SER A 14 41.91 -23.43 -33.88
CA SER A 14 41.91 -21.97 -33.70
C SER A 14 41.16 -21.42 -32.50
N ILE A 15 41.87 -21.21 -31.39
CA ILE A 15 42.51 -19.92 -31.05
C ILE A 15 43.61 -20.21 -30.02
N PHE A 16 44.81 -19.72 -30.32
CA PHE A 16 46.00 -19.72 -29.48
C PHE A 16 45.85 -18.61 -28.44
N PHE A 17 45.84 -18.93 -27.14
CA PHE A 17 46.51 -18.17 -26.08
C PHE A 17 46.71 -19.15 -24.91
N ALA A 18 47.98 -19.42 -24.60
CA ALA A 18 48.36 -20.29 -23.51
C ALA A 18 48.41 -19.48 -22.21
N SER A 19 47.42 -19.65 -21.34
CA SER A 19 47.54 -19.37 -19.92
C SER A 19 47.75 -20.70 -19.19
N VAL A 20 48.90 -20.84 -18.55
CA VAL A 20 49.24 -21.97 -17.69
C VAL A 20 48.43 -21.82 -16.40
N LEU A 21 47.28 -22.48 -16.32
CA LEU A 21 46.57 -22.65 -15.05
C LEU A 21 47.32 -23.70 -14.22
N GLY A 22 48.16 -23.25 -13.29
CA GLY A 22 48.58 -24.03 -12.14
C GLY A 22 47.53 -23.87 -11.05
N VAL A 23 46.61 -24.82 -10.92
CA VAL A 23 45.73 -24.90 -9.75
C VAL A 23 46.58 -25.42 -8.59
N VAL A 24 47.07 -24.51 -7.75
CA VAL A 24 47.63 -24.83 -6.43
C VAL A 24 46.49 -24.71 -5.42
N ALA A 25 46.04 -25.84 -4.90
CA ALA A 25 45.13 -25.86 -3.76
C ALA A 25 45.90 -25.45 -2.51
N ILE A 26 45.75 -24.19 -2.10
CA ILE A 26 46.26 -23.69 -0.83
C ILE A 26 45.40 -24.31 0.29
N VAL A 27 46.00 -25.18 1.09
CA VAL A 27 45.41 -25.60 2.37
C VAL A 27 46.02 -24.72 3.45
N LEU A 28 45.45 -23.54 3.66
CA LEU A 28 45.68 -22.71 4.83
C LEU A 28 45.03 -23.40 6.04
N THR A 29 45.80 -24.14 6.84
CA THR A 29 45.36 -24.52 8.19
C THR A 29 45.67 -23.41 9.18
N GLY A 30 44.92 -22.32 9.03
CA GLY A 30 44.73 -21.27 10.00
C GLY A 30 43.35 -20.71 9.69
N ALA A 31 42.44 -20.69 10.65
CA ALA A 31 41.13 -20.08 10.44
C ALA A 31 41.37 -18.59 10.19
N VAL A 32 41.45 -18.20 8.91
CA VAL A 32 41.31 -16.81 8.48
C VAL A 32 39.91 -16.43 8.94
N SER A 33 39.82 -15.52 9.91
CA SER A 33 38.55 -14.90 10.24
C SER A 33 37.99 -14.30 8.95
N ALA A 34 36.75 -14.66 8.58
CA ALA A 34 36.03 -14.07 7.47
C ALA A 34 36.24 -12.54 7.49
N GLN A 35 36.89 -12.04 6.45
CA GLN A 35 37.26 -10.64 6.33
C GLN A 35 35.98 -9.85 6.00
N ALA A 36 35.75 -8.72 6.67
CA ALA A 36 34.51 -7.96 6.50
C ALA A 36 34.51 -7.25 5.14
N ILE A 37 33.74 -7.78 4.19
CA ILE A 37 33.35 -7.09 2.95
C ILE A 37 32.60 -5.81 3.34
N ALA A 38 32.80 -4.72 2.59
CA ALA A 38 32.10 -3.47 2.86
C ALA A 38 30.60 -3.69 2.61
N GLU A 39 29.76 -3.38 3.60
CA GLU A 39 28.32 -3.66 3.49
C GLU A 39 27.65 -2.68 2.51
N PRO A 40 26.89 -3.14 1.49
CA PRO A 40 26.15 -2.26 0.60
C PRO A 40 25.04 -1.51 1.36
N ALA A 41 24.78 -0.27 0.97
CA ALA A 41 23.70 0.52 1.54
C ALA A 41 22.39 0.22 0.82
N VAL A 42 21.31 0.02 1.58
CA VAL A 42 20.00 -0.32 1.03
C VAL A 42 18.96 0.67 1.54
N SER A 43 18.15 1.21 0.63
CA SER A 43 16.98 2.01 0.97
C SER A 43 15.73 1.47 0.25
N LYS A 44 14.56 1.69 0.85
CA LYS A 44 13.27 1.31 0.29
C LYS A 44 12.23 2.39 0.50
N THR A 45 11.44 2.66 -0.53
CA THR A 45 10.35 3.64 -0.48
C THR A 45 9.12 3.11 -1.20
N ALA A 46 7.95 3.67 -0.88
CA ALA A 46 6.71 3.50 -1.62
C ALA A 46 6.13 4.89 -1.92
N SER A 47 5.88 5.19 -3.19
CA SER A 47 5.38 6.51 -3.62
C SER A 47 4.39 6.41 -4.78
N PRO A 48 3.21 7.05 -4.70
CA PRO A 48 2.72 7.83 -3.56
C PRO A 48 2.47 6.95 -2.33
N ALA A 49 2.58 7.55 -1.14
CA ALA A 49 2.32 6.85 0.12
C ALA A 49 0.82 6.71 0.43
N LEU A 50 -0.03 7.54 -0.18
CA LEU A 50 -1.49 7.45 -0.08
C LEU A 50 -2.06 7.00 -1.43
N ILE A 51 -2.71 5.83 -1.41
CA ILE A 51 -3.43 5.26 -2.54
C ILE A 51 -4.87 4.93 -2.13
N ASN A 52 -5.74 4.66 -3.09
CA ASN A 52 -7.07 4.11 -2.85
C ASN A 52 -7.04 2.58 -2.92
N ILE A 53 -8.02 1.95 -2.25
CA ILE A 53 -8.19 0.50 -2.27
C ILE A 53 -8.30 -0.04 -3.71
N ALA A 54 -7.71 -1.21 -3.96
CA ALA A 54 -7.69 -1.86 -5.25
C ALA A 54 -9.12 -2.17 -5.74
N GLY A 55 -9.41 -1.84 -7.00
CA GLY A 55 -10.73 -1.98 -7.60
C GLY A 55 -11.59 -0.71 -7.56
N SER A 56 -11.14 0.36 -6.89
CA SER A 56 -11.81 1.67 -6.85
C SER A 56 -11.76 2.43 -8.19
N GLY A 57 -10.82 2.11 -9.07
CA GLY A 57 -10.63 2.69 -10.40
C GLY A 57 -9.85 4.01 -10.44
N VAL A 58 -9.41 4.55 -9.30
CA VAL A 58 -8.74 5.86 -9.21
C VAL A 58 -7.60 5.81 -8.20
N ASN A 59 -6.39 6.24 -8.59
CA ASN A 59 -5.23 6.37 -7.67
C ASN A 59 -4.92 5.11 -6.83
N GLU A 60 -4.97 3.92 -7.42
CA GLU A 60 -4.82 2.65 -6.72
C GLU A 60 -3.36 2.17 -6.57
N GLU A 61 -2.40 2.86 -7.19
CA GLU A 61 -1.05 2.35 -7.40
C GLU A 61 -0.02 3.16 -6.62
N THR A 62 0.86 2.45 -5.92
CA THR A 62 2.13 2.95 -5.39
C THR A 62 3.27 2.31 -6.15
N THR A 63 4.38 3.02 -6.34
CA THR A 63 5.63 2.44 -6.85
C THR A 63 6.56 2.17 -5.68
N VAL A 64 6.88 0.89 -5.48
CA VAL A 64 7.89 0.40 -4.54
C VAL A 64 9.25 0.56 -5.21
N THR A 65 10.19 1.21 -4.54
CA THR A 65 11.56 1.40 -5.03
C THR A 65 12.54 0.90 -4.00
N ILE A 66 13.45 0.00 -4.41
CA ILE A 66 14.59 -0.49 -3.65
C ILE A 66 15.84 0.06 -4.32
N GLU A 67 16.62 0.84 -3.59
CA GLU A 67 17.93 1.33 -4.05
C GLU A 67 19.02 0.58 -3.30
N VAL A 68 19.92 -0.07 -4.05
CA VAL A 68 21.10 -0.73 -3.52
C VAL A 68 22.33 0.00 -4.03
N THR A 69 23.01 0.70 -3.13
CA THR A 69 24.29 1.35 -3.40
C THR A 69 25.41 0.42 -2.95
N GLY A 70 26.40 0.21 -3.81
CA GLY A 70 27.56 -0.61 -3.51
C GLY A 70 28.43 -0.04 -2.40
N ALA A 71 29.53 -0.73 -2.12
CA ALA A 71 30.45 -0.34 -1.08
C ALA A 71 31.88 -0.79 -1.39
N GLY A 72 32.86 -0.16 -0.74
CA GLY A 72 34.26 -0.41 -1.04
C GLY A 72 34.71 0.26 -2.33
N SER A 73 36.01 0.51 -2.44
CA SER A 73 36.62 1.12 -3.62
C SER A 73 37.77 0.24 -4.11
N THR A 74 38.07 0.30 -5.40
CA THR A 74 39.16 -0.49 -6.01
C THR A 74 40.49 -0.15 -5.33
N SER A 75 41.07 -1.10 -4.59
CA SER A 75 42.44 -1.10 -4.01
C SER A 75 42.59 -0.60 -2.56
N THR A 76 42.01 -1.31 -1.58
CA THR A 76 42.55 -1.28 -0.20
C THR A 76 42.55 -2.68 0.40
N SER A 77 43.69 -3.12 0.96
CA SER A 77 43.73 -4.34 1.78
C SER A 77 42.89 -4.13 3.04
N ALA A 78 42.11 -5.12 3.48
CA ALA A 78 41.24 -4.91 4.65
C ALA A 78 42.01 -4.83 5.99
N VAL A 79 43.29 -5.23 6.03
CA VAL A 79 44.24 -5.00 7.13
C VAL A 79 45.48 -4.25 6.66
N PRO A 80 46.19 -3.49 7.50
CA PRO A 80 47.40 -2.79 7.07
C PRO A 80 48.45 -3.75 6.52
N MET A 81 49.26 -3.31 5.56
CA MET A 81 50.37 -4.13 5.02
C MET A 81 51.75 -3.56 5.36
N ASP A 82 52.69 -4.46 5.61
CA ASP A 82 54.12 -4.18 5.76
C ASP A 82 54.88 -4.92 4.67
N VAL A 83 55.50 -4.16 3.76
CA VAL A 83 56.16 -4.72 2.57
C VAL A 83 57.64 -4.40 2.59
N VAL A 84 58.48 -5.44 2.55
CA VAL A 84 59.93 -5.28 2.38
C VAL A 84 60.32 -5.61 0.94
N PHE A 85 60.83 -4.61 0.23
CA PHE A 85 61.43 -4.79 -1.09
C PHE A 85 62.87 -5.22 -0.95
N ALA A 86 63.13 -6.52 -1.10
CA ALA A 86 64.46 -7.10 -1.11
C ALA A 86 65.00 -7.15 -2.56
N ILE A 87 65.76 -6.13 -2.94
CA ILE A 87 66.15 -5.89 -4.33
C ILE A 87 67.63 -6.20 -4.51
N ASP A 88 67.91 -7.20 -5.35
CA ASP A 88 69.26 -7.53 -5.79
C ASP A 88 69.93 -6.33 -6.50
N SER A 89 71.08 -5.94 -5.97
CA SER A 89 71.94 -4.87 -6.47
C SER A 89 73.21 -5.41 -7.12
N SER A 90 73.30 -6.71 -7.41
CA SER A 90 74.50 -7.35 -7.97
C SER A 90 74.89 -6.85 -9.37
N GLY A 91 76.15 -7.07 -9.74
CA GLY A 91 76.70 -6.63 -11.03
C GLY A 91 75.98 -7.17 -12.28
N SER A 92 75.35 -8.35 -12.20
CA SER A 92 74.60 -8.95 -13.32
C SER A 92 73.38 -8.12 -13.72
N MET A 93 72.82 -7.34 -12.79
CA MET A 93 71.69 -6.46 -13.03
C MET A 93 71.98 -5.38 -14.08
N GLN A 94 73.26 -5.01 -14.30
CA GLN A 94 73.64 -4.10 -15.41
C GLN A 94 73.30 -4.68 -16.79
N SER A 95 73.24 -6.01 -16.91
CA SER A 95 72.95 -6.71 -18.16
C SER A 95 71.50 -7.15 -18.27
N ASN A 96 70.90 -7.66 -17.18
CA ASN A 96 69.53 -8.19 -17.22
C ASN A 96 68.46 -7.11 -16.94
N ASP A 97 68.82 -6.01 -16.29
CA ASP A 97 67.96 -4.84 -16.07
C ASP A 97 68.70 -3.50 -16.30
N PRO A 98 69.22 -3.24 -17.52
CA PRO A 98 70.03 -2.06 -17.82
C PRO A 98 69.26 -0.73 -17.68
N SER A 99 67.93 -0.80 -17.66
CA SER A 99 67.04 0.37 -17.51
C SER A 99 66.50 0.54 -16.09
N GLY A 100 66.84 -0.35 -15.15
CA GLY A 100 66.40 -0.26 -13.76
C GLY A 100 64.88 -0.45 -13.60
N LEU A 101 64.23 -1.25 -14.45
CA LEU A 101 62.79 -1.50 -14.38
C LEU A 101 62.36 -2.17 -13.08
N ARG A 102 63.25 -2.88 -12.38
CA ARG A 102 62.97 -3.36 -11.01
C ARG A 102 62.64 -2.21 -10.06
N LYS A 103 63.34 -1.08 -10.19
CA LYS A 103 63.13 0.12 -9.38
C LYS A 103 61.81 0.78 -9.76
N THR A 104 61.54 0.87 -11.06
CA THR A 104 60.29 1.43 -11.57
C THR A 104 59.08 0.63 -11.06
N ALA A 105 59.13 -0.70 -11.17
CA ALA A 105 58.04 -1.57 -10.72
C ALA A 105 57.84 -1.53 -9.20
N ALA A 106 58.92 -1.59 -8.41
CA ALA A 106 58.84 -1.46 -6.96
C ALA A 106 58.26 -0.11 -6.52
N LYS A 107 58.66 1.01 -7.16
CA LYS A 107 58.05 2.33 -6.88
C LYS A 107 56.58 2.39 -7.29
N SER A 108 56.21 1.75 -8.39
CA SER A 108 54.81 1.65 -8.81
C SER A 108 53.96 0.85 -7.83
N PHE A 109 54.54 -0.16 -7.15
CA PHE A 109 53.87 -0.85 -6.05
C PHE A 109 53.66 0.09 -4.87
N VAL A 110 54.71 0.83 -4.46
CA VAL A 110 54.62 1.83 -3.38
C VAL A 110 53.57 2.91 -3.69
N ASP A 111 53.44 3.33 -4.95
CA ASP A 111 52.43 4.32 -5.37
C ASP A 111 50.98 3.84 -5.19
N LYS A 112 50.75 2.52 -5.08
CA LYS A 112 49.42 1.92 -4.83
C LYS A 112 49.14 1.66 -3.34
N MET A 113 50.14 1.72 -2.46
CA MET A 113 49.96 1.51 -1.02
C MET A 113 49.31 2.74 -0.35
N ASP A 114 48.62 2.53 0.77
CA ASP A 114 47.97 3.60 1.54
C ASP A 114 48.89 4.09 2.67
N SER A 115 49.48 5.28 2.49
CA SER A 115 50.42 5.87 3.46
C SER A 115 49.82 6.21 4.84
N SER A 116 48.49 6.15 5.00
CA SER A 116 47.84 6.33 6.30
C SER A 116 47.94 5.10 7.20
N ARG A 117 48.19 3.92 6.63
CA ARG A 117 48.12 2.62 7.32
C ARG A 117 49.25 1.66 6.97
N ASP A 118 49.77 1.69 5.75
CA ASP A 118 50.75 0.74 5.23
C ASP A 118 52.19 1.25 5.44
N THR A 119 53.14 0.33 5.58
CA THR A 119 54.56 0.68 5.65
C THR A 119 55.38 -0.12 4.66
N ALA A 120 56.47 0.48 4.18
CA ALA A 120 57.40 -0.15 3.25
C ALA A 120 58.84 0.01 3.72
N GLY A 121 59.62 -1.05 3.53
CA GLY A 121 61.05 -1.14 3.82
C GLY A 121 61.79 -1.56 2.56
N VAL A 122 63.09 -1.27 2.51
CA VAL A 122 63.93 -1.59 1.35
C VAL A 122 65.22 -2.20 1.84
N VAL A 123 65.62 -3.31 1.25
CA VAL A 123 66.98 -3.84 1.41
C VAL A 123 67.62 -3.99 0.03
N SER A 124 68.75 -3.30 -0.15
CA SER A 124 69.64 -3.41 -1.31
C SER A 124 70.77 -4.37 -0.94
N TRP A 125 70.96 -5.43 -1.72
CA TRP A 125 71.92 -6.49 -1.38
C TRP A 125 72.64 -7.08 -2.59
N ASP A 126 73.91 -7.42 -2.40
CA ASP A 126 74.79 -8.08 -3.35
C ASP A 126 75.42 -9.36 -2.73
N ASP A 127 76.74 -9.42 -2.52
CA ASP A 127 77.36 -10.38 -1.60
C ASP A 127 77.28 -9.95 -0.12
N SER A 128 76.84 -8.71 0.13
CA SER A 128 76.60 -8.08 1.43
C SER A 128 75.38 -7.13 1.37
N ILE A 129 75.00 -6.53 2.50
CA ILE A 129 73.99 -5.46 2.51
C ILE A 129 74.65 -4.15 2.08
N ASP A 130 74.17 -3.56 0.98
CA ASP A 130 74.57 -2.23 0.52
C ASP A 130 73.92 -1.17 1.41
N PHE A 131 72.60 -1.24 1.59
CA PHE A 131 71.87 -0.50 2.61
C PHE A 131 70.53 -1.16 2.95
N SER A 132 70.02 -0.83 4.14
CA SER A 132 68.65 -1.13 4.56
C SER A 132 67.91 0.13 5.03
N LEU A 133 66.65 0.25 4.60
CA LEU A 133 65.68 1.23 5.08
C LEU A 133 64.64 0.49 5.91
N PRO A 134 64.51 0.79 7.22
CA PRO A 134 63.46 0.25 8.06
C PRO A 134 62.06 0.59 7.53
N LEU A 135 61.07 -0.19 7.93
CA LEU A 135 59.67 0.07 7.62
C LEU A 135 59.27 1.52 7.97
N THR A 136 58.67 2.21 7.00
CA THR A 136 58.17 3.58 7.16
C THR A 136 56.97 3.82 6.25
N ASN A 137 56.11 4.76 6.62
CA ASN A 137 55.05 5.29 5.74
C ASN A 137 55.48 6.55 4.96
N ASP A 138 56.74 6.99 5.10
CA ASP A 138 57.34 8.03 4.26
C ASP A 138 57.68 7.44 2.87
N PHE A 139 56.65 7.26 2.05
CA PHE A 139 56.80 6.69 0.70
C PHE A 139 57.72 7.50 -0.23
N PRO A 140 57.79 8.84 -0.17
CA PRO A 140 58.84 9.59 -0.83
C PRO A 140 60.27 9.15 -0.44
N LEU A 141 60.53 8.88 0.84
CA LEU A 141 61.81 8.34 1.32
C LEU A 141 62.06 6.93 0.81
N VAL A 142 61.05 6.05 0.85
CA VAL A 142 61.12 4.68 0.31
C VAL A 142 61.52 4.71 -1.17
N LYS A 143 60.82 5.51 -1.98
CA LYS A 143 61.11 5.66 -3.42
C LYS A 143 62.53 6.21 -3.69
N THR A 144 63.01 7.12 -2.84
CA THR A 144 64.38 7.67 -2.95
C THR A 144 65.43 6.58 -2.67
N ASN A 145 65.19 5.69 -1.70
CA ASN A 145 66.08 4.56 -1.41
C ASN A 145 66.01 3.49 -2.51
N ILE A 146 64.83 3.20 -3.06
CA ILE A 146 64.72 2.31 -4.25
C ILE A 146 65.55 2.87 -5.42
N ASP A 147 65.57 4.19 -5.61
CA ASP A 147 66.39 4.82 -6.64
C ASP A 147 67.91 4.67 -6.40
N SER A 148 68.36 4.54 -5.15
CA SER A 148 69.78 4.37 -4.81
C SER A 148 70.32 2.95 -4.95
N VAL A 149 69.46 1.91 -5.09
CA VAL A 149 69.89 0.52 -5.33
C VAL A 149 70.86 0.47 -6.51
N ASP A 150 72.08 -0.02 -6.30
CA ASP A 150 73.09 -0.01 -7.35
C ASP A 150 73.07 -1.29 -8.21
N SER A 151 74.16 -1.57 -8.92
CA SER A 151 74.33 -2.77 -9.77
C SER A 151 75.80 -3.19 -9.73
N SER A 152 76.30 -3.49 -8.53
CA SER A 152 77.69 -3.86 -8.24
C SER A 152 77.77 -5.05 -7.26
N GLY A 153 78.94 -5.68 -7.12
CA GLY A 153 79.09 -6.85 -6.24
C GLY A 153 78.65 -8.19 -6.85
N SER A 154 78.77 -9.27 -6.05
CA SER A 154 78.31 -10.62 -6.40
C SER A 154 76.91 -10.88 -5.82
N THR A 155 76.49 -12.14 -5.67
CA THR A 155 75.11 -12.47 -5.23
C THR A 155 75.16 -13.43 -4.05
N ASN A 156 74.51 -13.06 -2.94
CA ASN A 156 74.30 -13.90 -1.76
C ASN A 156 72.85 -13.78 -1.27
N LEU A 157 72.00 -14.67 -1.78
CA LEU A 157 70.55 -14.65 -1.54
C LEU A 157 70.20 -14.67 -0.05
N ASN A 158 70.97 -15.41 0.74
CA ASN A 158 70.71 -15.59 2.16
C ASN A 158 70.84 -14.28 2.95
N VAL A 159 71.82 -13.44 2.61
CA VAL A 159 72.07 -12.18 3.32
C VAL A 159 70.94 -11.18 3.06
N GLY A 160 70.47 -11.09 1.81
CA GLY A 160 69.32 -10.26 1.48
C GLY A 160 68.03 -10.71 2.17
N LEU A 161 67.83 -12.03 2.31
CA LEU A 161 66.63 -12.57 2.96
C LEU A 161 66.69 -12.40 4.49
N GLU A 162 67.84 -12.63 5.11
CA GLU A 162 68.04 -12.40 6.56
C GLU A 162 67.75 -10.94 6.94
N GLU A 163 68.32 -9.98 6.21
CA GLU A 163 68.07 -8.55 6.49
C GLU A 163 66.61 -8.16 6.23
N ALA A 164 65.95 -8.75 5.23
CA ALA A 164 64.52 -8.50 4.99
C ALA A 164 63.64 -8.97 6.15
N ILE A 165 63.97 -10.13 6.74
CA ILE A 165 63.33 -10.65 7.96
C ILE A 165 63.64 -9.73 9.14
N ASP A 166 64.89 -9.29 9.32
CA ASP A 166 65.27 -8.39 10.42
C ASP A 166 64.53 -7.04 10.37
N ILE A 167 64.26 -6.52 9.17
CA ILE A 167 63.45 -5.31 8.99
C ILE A 167 62.00 -5.51 9.47
N LEU A 168 61.38 -6.65 9.17
CA LEU A 168 60.02 -6.99 9.64
C LEU A 168 60.01 -7.22 11.16
N ASP A 169 60.97 -7.97 11.68
CA ASP A 169 61.15 -8.25 13.12
C ASP A 169 61.27 -6.98 13.96
N ALA A 170 61.90 -5.94 13.41
CA ALA A 170 62.11 -4.66 14.09
C ALA A 170 60.82 -3.85 14.26
N ASN A 171 59.71 -4.22 13.61
CA ASN A 171 58.45 -3.49 13.63
C ASN A 171 57.22 -4.41 13.83
N PRO A 172 57.12 -5.11 14.97
CA PRO A 172 55.99 -6.00 15.21
C PRO A 172 54.70 -5.18 15.38
N ARG A 173 53.71 -5.40 14.51
CA ARG A 173 52.38 -4.81 14.67
C ARG A 173 51.60 -5.49 15.78
N THR A 174 50.83 -4.71 16.53
CA THR A 174 49.91 -5.22 17.57
C THR A 174 48.53 -5.59 17.01
N GLU A 175 48.24 -5.11 15.81
CA GLU A 175 47.02 -5.34 15.05
C GLU A 175 47.34 -6.28 13.89
N ASN A 176 46.34 -7.03 13.41
CA ASN A 176 46.55 -7.96 12.29
C ASN A 176 47.04 -7.18 11.07
N SER A 177 48.04 -7.72 10.38
CA SER A 177 48.62 -7.13 9.17
C SER A 177 49.06 -8.19 8.18
N VAL A 178 49.16 -7.79 6.92
CA VAL A 178 49.81 -8.59 5.86
C VAL A 178 51.29 -8.22 5.85
N GLU A 179 52.17 -9.17 6.15
CA GLU A 179 53.63 -8.96 6.25
C GLU A 179 54.34 -9.71 5.13
N VAL A 180 54.87 -8.97 4.16
CA VAL A 180 55.30 -9.50 2.87
C VAL A 180 56.74 -9.10 2.54
N ILE A 181 57.50 -10.04 2.00
CA ILE A 181 58.80 -9.80 1.38
C ILE A 181 58.67 -10.01 -0.12
N ILE A 182 58.98 -8.97 -0.91
CA ILE A 182 59.14 -9.10 -2.36
C ILE A 182 60.63 -9.24 -2.67
N PHE A 183 61.04 -10.47 -3.00
CA PHE A 183 62.43 -10.85 -3.18
C PHE A 183 62.80 -10.97 -4.66
N LEU A 184 63.52 -10.00 -5.21
CA LEU A 184 63.85 -9.94 -6.64
C LEU A 184 65.35 -10.15 -6.88
N THR A 185 65.71 -11.08 -7.78
CA THR A 185 67.11 -11.34 -8.16
C THR A 185 67.24 -11.85 -9.60
N ASP A 186 68.36 -11.55 -10.26
CA ASP A 186 68.77 -12.18 -11.54
C ASP A 186 69.90 -13.21 -11.39
N GLY A 187 70.38 -13.38 -10.16
CA GLY A 187 71.69 -13.93 -9.87
C GLY A 187 71.65 -15.26 -9.12
N GLN A 188 72.82 -15.83 -8.92
CA GLN A 188 73.01 -17.10 -8.23
C GLN A 188 73.86 -16.89 -7.00
N GLY A 189 73.31 -17.22 -5.83
CA GLY A 189 73.99 -17.04 -4.55
C GLY A 189 73.71 -18.16 -3.55
N THR A 190 74.42 -18.11 -2.44
CA THR A 190 74.17 -19.02 -1.30
C THR A 190 72.79 -18.75 -0.72
N TYR A 191 72.06 -19.82 -0.40
CA TYR A 191 70.73 -19.78 0.21
C TYR A 191 70.60 -20.92 1.21
N LEU A 192 69.97 -20.66 2.36
CA LEU A 192 69.63 -21.65 3.37
C LEU A 192 68.12 -21.77 3.51
N HIS A 193 67.58 -22.98 3.33
CA HIS A 193 66.17 -23.28 3.57
C HIS A 193 65.70 -22.86 4.99
N SER A 194 66.60 -22.92 5.97
CA SER A 194 66.30 -22.50 7.35
C SER A 194 65.88 -21.03 7.46
N THR A 195 66.35 -20.16 6.57
CA THR A 195 66.00 -18.74 6.58
C THR A 195 64.58 -18.51 6.04
N ALA A 196 64.15 -19.24 5.01
CA ALA A 196 62.75 -19.22 4.59
C ALA A 196 61.82 -19.88 5.60
N GLN A 197 62.28 -20.94 6.28
CA GLN A 197 61.53 -21.55 7.38
C GLN A 197 61.35 -20.56 8.55
N GLU A 198 62.36 -19.74 8.85
CA GLU A 198 62.25 -18.69 9.86
C GLU A 198 61.18 -17.65 9.50
N ALA A 199 61.16 -17.18 8.25
CA ALA A 199 60.09 -16.29 7.77
C ALA A 199 58.71 -16.93 7.91
N ALA A 200 58.57 -18.21 7.53
CA ALA A 200 57.30 -18.95 7.66
C ALA A 200 56.86 -19.11 9.12
N ASP A 201 57.78 -19.44 10.02
CA ASP A 201 57.51 -19.60 11.46
C ASP A 201 57.04 -18.28 12.11
N LYS A 202 57.42 -17.15 11.52
CA LYS A 202 57.00 -15.79 11.92
C LYS A 202 55.72 -15.30 11.23
N GLY A 203 55.25 -16.01 10.20
CA GLY A 203 54.06 -15.64 9.43
C GLY A 203 54.32 -14.70 8.25
N TYR A 204 55.59 -14.45 7.91
CA TYR A 204 55.97 -13.60 6.78
C TYR A 204 55.86 -14.36 5.45
N VAL A 205 55.20 -13.75 4.47
CA VAL A 205 55.00 -14.35 3.13
C VAL A 205 56.03 -13.82 2.15
N ILE A 206 56.69 -14.70 1.40
CA ILE A 206 57.71 -14.31 0.41
C ILE A 206 57.17 -14.49 -1.01
N TYR A 207 57.09 -13.40 -1.76
CA TYR A 207 56.92 -13.43 -3.21
C TYR A 207 58.28 -13.25 -3.87
N SER A 208 58.75 -14.28 -4.59
CA SER A 208 60.08 -14.27 -5.17
C SER A 208 60.02 -14.09 -6.69
N ILE A 209 60.85 -13.19 -7.22
CA ILE A 209 60.91 -12.83 -8.63
C ILE A 209 62.29 -13.21 -9.16
N GLY A 210 62.30 -14.20 -10.05
CA GLY A 210 63.50 -14.59 -10.78
C GLY A 210 63.59 -13.87 -12.11
N LEU A 211 64.56 -12.97 -12.26
CA LEU A 211 64.81 -12.22 -13.49
C LEU A 211 65.83 -12.92 -14.38
N GLY A 212 65.51 -13.09 -15.66
CA GLY A 212 66.38 -13.72 -16.64
C GLY A 212 66.61 -15.21 -16.40
N GLY A 213 67.82 -15.69 -16.65
CA GLY A 213 68.20 -17.11 -16.62
C GLY A 213 68.56 -17.65 -15.23
N VAL A 214 67.92 -17.17 -14.17
CA VAL A 214 68.21 -17.54 -12.78
C VAL A 214 67.80 -18.99 -12.47
N ASN A 215 68.49 -19.68 -11.55
CA ASN A 215 68.04 -20.96 -11.01
C ASN A 215 66.78 -20.74 -10.16
N PRO A 216 65.64 -21.34 -10.52
CA PRO A 216 64.40 -21.14 -9.81
C PRO A 216 64.36 -21.83 -8.44
N THR A 217 65.23 -22.82 -8.18
CA THR A 217 65.10 -23.71 -7.00
C THR A 217 65.09 -22.95 -5.67
N PRO A 218 66.04 -22.02 -5.39
CA PRO A 218 66.02 -21.27 -4.12
C PRO A 218 64.80 -20.36 -4.01
N LEU A 219 64.41 -19.71 -5.11
CA LEU A 219 63.29 -18.76 -5.14
C LEU A 219 61.94 -19.47 -4.96
N GLN A 220 61.77 -20.62 -5.60
CA GLN A 220 60.63 -21.49 -5.40
C GLN A 220 60.56 -22.01 -3.97
N ASP A 221 61.69 -22.38 -3.36
CA ASP A 221 61.74 -22.81 -1.96
C ASP A 221 61.31 -21.70 -1.01
N MET A 222 61.81 -20.46 -1.18
CA MET A 222 61.38 -19.30 -0.39
C MET A 222 59.86 -19.09 -0.46
N ALA A 223 59.30 -19.03 -1.68
CA ALA A 223 57.89 -18.78 -1.88
C ALA A 223 57.02 -19.92 -1.34
N THR A 224 57.33 -21.16 -1.69
CA THR A 224 56.52 -22.32 -1.28
C THR A 224 56.59 -22.59 0.23
N THR A 225 57.73 -22.34 0.87
CA THR A 225 57.88 -22.51 2.33
C THR A 225 57.02 -21.52 3.11
N THR A 226 56.85 -20.30 2.59
CA THR A 226 56.14 -19.21 3.26
C THR A 226 54.69 -19.03 2.80
N GLY A 227 54.23 -19.83 1.82
CA GLY A 227 52.89 -19.73 1.25
C GLY A 227 52.72 -18.62 0.20
N GLY A 228 53.81 -18.00 -0.27
CA GLY A 228 53.80 -17.04 -1.36
C GLY A 228 53.98 -17.68 -2.75
N ALA A 229 54.18 -16.85 -3.77
CA ALA A 229 54.32 -17.29 -5.16
C ALA A 229 55.70 -16.96 -5.75
N TYR A 230 56.20 -17.86 -6.60
CA TYR A 230 57.40 -17.63 -7.41
C TYR A 230 57.02 -17.17 -8.82
N TYR A 231 57.61 -16.05 -9.25
CA TYR A 231 57.44 -15.46 -10.57
C TYR A 231 58.73 -15.59 -11.38
N SER A 232 58.63 -16.21 -12.56
CA SER A 232 59.72 -16.24 -13.54
C SER A 232 59.54 -15.11 -14.55
N SER A 233 60.51 -14.20 -14.63
CA SER A 233 60.52 -13.07 -15.58
C SER A 233 61.65 -13.26 -16.60
N PRO A 234 61.38 -13.63 -17.86
CA PRO A 234 62.44 -13.84 -18.85
C PRO A 234 63.30 -12.59 -19.12
N ASP A 235 62.72 -11.41 -18.94
CA ASP A 235 63.38 -10.11 -19.07
C ASP A 235 62.73 -9.08 -18.12
N ALA A 236 63.35 -7.89 -18.02
CA ALA A 236 62.91 -6.87 -17.06
C ALA A 236 61.59 -6.18 -17.45
N THR A 237 61.08 -6.37 -18.67
CA THR A 237 59.87 -5.68 -19.14
C THR A 237 58.58 -6.25 -18.52
N SER A 238 58.63 -7.50 -18.04
CA SER A 238 57.49 -8.14 -17.36
C SER A 238 57.40 -7.78 -15.88
N LEU A 239 58.41 -7.10 -15.31
CA LEU A 239 58.45 -6.79 -13.89
C LEU A 239 57.25 -5.96 -13.44
N GLN A 240 56.82 -4.95 -14.19
CA GLN A 240 55.65 -4.15 -13.81
C GLN A 240 54.40 -5.02 -13.62
N ALA A 241 54.10 -5.90 -14.59
CA ALA A 241 52.94 -6.78 -14.50
C ALA A 241 53.05 -7.78 -13.35
N ILE A 242 54.26 -8.26 -13.03
CA ILE A 242 54.50 -9.15 -11.88
C ILE A 242 54.26 -8.41 -10.57
N PHE A 243 54.76 -7.17 -10.42
CA PHE A 243 54.49 -6.37 -9.22
C PHE A 243 53.01 -6.00 -9.10
N ASP A 244 52.32 -5.77 -10.23
CA ASP A 244 50.87 -5.54 -10.24
C ASP A 244 50.09 -6.79 -9.79
N ASP A 245 50.50 -7.98 -10.24
CA ASP A 245 49.92 -9.26 -9.85
C ASP A 245 50.15 -9.55 -8.36
N ILE A 246 51.38 -9.37 -7.86
CA ILE A 246 51.70 -9.47 -6.43
C ILE A 246 50.85 -8.49 -5.63
N PHE A 247 50.69 -7.24 -6.08
CA PHE A 247 49.85 -6.26 -5.39
C PHE A 247 48.40 -6.76 -5.28
N SER A 248 47.86 -7.35 -6.35
CA SER A 248 46.52 -7.94 -6.35
C SER A 248 46.41 -9.14 -5.41
N GLU A 249 47.42 -10.01 -5.35
CA GLU A 249 47.44 -11.18 -4.45
C GLU A 249 47.50 -10.77 -2.96
N VAL A 250 48.16 -9.65 -2.64
CA VAL A 250 48.28 -9.17 -1.25
C VAL A 250 47.20 -8.16 -0.85
N THR A 251 46.32 -7.77 -1.78
CA THR A 251 45.18 -6.89 -1.54
C THR A 251 43.86 -7.59 -1.86
N THR A 252 43.12 -8.01 -0.84
CA THR A 252 41.76 -8.54 -1.02
C THR A 252 40.78 -7.40 -1.32
N SER A 253 39.95 -7.53 -2.36
CA SER A 253 38.89 -6.56 -2.64
C SER A 253 37.82 -6.59 -1.54
N THR A 254 37.45 -5.43 -1.01
CA THR A 254 36.34 -5.29 -0.07
C THR A 254 35.02 -4.97 -0.75
N ILE A 255 34.98 -4.96 -2.08
CA ILE A 255 33.78 -4.65 -2.87
C ILE A 255 32.82 -5.84 -2.84
N PRO A 256 31.53 -5.65 -2.54
CA PRO A 256 30.50 -6.67 -2.70
C PRO A 256 30.51 -7.26 -4.10
N TYR A 257 30.55 -8.59 -4.18
CA TYR A 257 30.57 -9.35 -5.43
C TYR A 257 29.29 -10.20 -5.54
N TYR A 258 28.71 -10.36 -6.74
CA TYR A 258 27.46 -11.10 -6.94
C TYR A 258 26.35 -10.70 -5.94
N VAL A 259 25.90 -9.46 -6.04
CA VAL A 259 24.87 -8.91 -5.14
C VAL A 259 23.49 -9.39 -5.59
N ASP A 260 22.83 -10.20 -4.76
CA ASP A 260 21.48 -10.73 -4.99
C ASP A 260 20.47 -9.99 -4.11
N VAL A 261 19.34 -9.58 -4.69
CA VAL A 261 18.21 -8.96 -3.96
C VAL A 261 17.07 -9.95 -3.86
N VAL A 262 16.66 -10.25 -2.63
CA VAL A 262 15.48 -11.06 -2.32
C VAL A 262 14.46 -10.16 -1.64
N GLU A 263 13.32 -9.97 -2.28
CA GLU A 263 12.20 -9.17 -1.79
C GLU A 263 11.00 -10.09 -1.53
N VAL A 264 10.22 -9.83 -0.47
CA VAL A 264 9.05 -10.64 -0.11
C VAL A 264 7.89 -9.71 0.22
N THR A 265 6.88 -9.67 -0.65
CA THR A 265 5.72 -8.77 -0.55
C THR A 265 4.64 -9.33 0.38
N GLN A 266 3.86 -8.45 1.01
CA GLN A 266 2.70 -8.85 1.81
C GLN A 266 1.57 -9.40 0.93
N ASP A 267 0.69 -10.22 1.50
CA ASP A 267 -0.36 -10.94 0.76
C ASP A 267 -1.50 -10.07 0.23
N TYR A 268 -1.76 -8.94 0.89
CA TYR A 268 -2.71 -7.93 0.44
C TYR A 268 -2.17 -7.01 -0.66
N ILE A 269 -0.88 -7.12 -1.01
CA ILE A 269 -0.29 -6.34 -2.10
C ILE A 269 -0.54 -7.04 -3.45
N VAL A 270 -1.14 -6.32 -4.40
CA VAL A 270 -1.49 -6.85 -5.72
C VAL A 270 -0.83 -6.06 -6.86
N ASP A 271 -0.55 -6.75 -7.96
CA ASP A 271 0.07 -6.26 -9.20
C ASP A 271 1.55 -5.86 -9.12
N GLU A 272 2.43 -6.86 -9.23
CA GLU A 272 3.89 -6.68 -9.28
C GLU A 272 4.41 -6.66 -10.73
N SER A 273 3.54 -6.62 -11.74
CA SER A 273 3.94 -6.91 -13.13
C SER A 273 4.72 -5.79 -13.83
N SER A 274 4.94 -4.66 -13.15
CA SER A 274 5.51 -3.43 -13.72
C SER A 274 6.99 -3.21 -13.40
N PHE A 275 7.75 -4.30 -13.24
CA PHE A 275 9.19 -4.25 -12.95
C PHE A 275 9.98 -3.35 -13.92
N ASN A 276 10.79 -2.43 -13.38
CA ASN A 276 11.73 -1.63 -14.19
C ASN A 276 12.90 -2.48 -14.73
N ILE A 277 13.38 -3.43 -13.92
CA ILE A 277 14.35 -4.47 -14.23
C ILE A 277 13.66 -5.81 -13.96
N ALA A 278 13.56 -6.65 -14.98
CA ALA A 278 12.88 -7.94 -14.84
C ALA A 278 13.60 -8.83 -13.82
N PRO A 279 12.88 -9.38 -12.82
CA PRO A 279 13.47 -10.34 -11.88
C PRO A 279 13.76 -11.67 -12.57
N ASP A 280 14.74 -12.40 -12.04
CA ASP A 280 15.05 -13.76 -12.50
C ASP A 280 13.98 -14.74 -12.04
N THR A 281 13.35 -14.48 -10.89
CA THR A 281 12.40 -15.39 -10.27
C THR A 281 11.32 -14.62 -9.51
N VAL A 282 10.08 -15.03 -9.71
CA VAL A 282 8.88 -14.56 -8.98
C VAL A 282 8.12 -15.80 -8.54
N ILE A 283 8.01 -16.00 -7.23
CA ILE A 283 7.39 -17.19 -6.62
C ILE A 283 6.28 -16.74 -5.67
N PRO A 284 5.00 -16.87 -6.06
CA PRO A 284 3.89 -16.79 -5.14
C PRO A 284 3.96 -17.98 -4.18
N ASP A 285 3.90 -17.71 -2.89
CA ASP A 285 3.72 -18.75 -1.89
C ASP A 285 2.23 -19.16 -1.80
N GLY A 286 1.96 -20.34 -1.24
CA GLY A 286 0.58 -20.80 -1.04
C GLY A 286 -0.15 -20.11 0.12
N SER A 287 0.51 -19.17 0.79
CA SER A 287 0.03 -18.40 1.95
C SER A 287 -0.42 -16.98 1.60
N GLY A 288 -0.14 -16.50 0.38
CA GLY A 288 -0.49 -15.18 -0.13
C GLY A 288 0.70 -14.25 -0.41
N THR A 289 1.91 -14.49 0.11
CA THR A 289 3.08 -13.64 -0.14
C THR A 289 3.77 -13.98 -1.46
N THR A 290 4.51 -13.04 -2.05
CA THR A 290 5.32 -13.30 -3.25
C THR A 290 6.78 -13.01 -2.99
N THR A 291 7.66 -13.97 -3.28
CA THR A 291 9.11 -13.80 -3.24
C THR A 291 9.64 -13.43 -4.62
N ILE A 292 10.35 -12.31 -4.72
CA ILE A 292 10.96 -11.78 -5.94
C ILE A 292 12.48 -11.80 -5.78
N ILE A 293 13.19 -12.31 -6.78
CA ILE A 293 14.65 -12.47 -6.74
C ILE A 293 15.28 -11.86 -7.98
N TRP A 294 16.23 -10.94 -7.77
CA TRP A 294 17.19 -10.46 -8.76
C TRP A 294 18.57 -10.96 -8.38
N ASN A 295 19.18 -11.77 -9.23
CA ASN A 295 20.53 -12.27 -9.00
C ASN A 295 21.54 -11.34 -9.65
N ASN A 296 22.65 -11.11 -8.95
CA ASN A 296 23.81 -10.39 -9.44
C ASN A 296 23.48 -9.04 -10.09
N ILE A 297 22.88 -8.15 -9.31
CA ILE A 297 22.37 -6.86 -9.77
C ILE A 297 23.48 -5.93 -10.30
N GLY A 298 24.74 -6.13 -9.90
CA GLY A 298 25.89 -5.38 -10.43
C GLY A 298 26.00 -5.45 -11.95
N LEU A 299 25.61 -6.58 -12.56
CA LEU A 299 25.61 -6.69 -14.03
C LEU A 299 24.67 -5.68 -14.72
N SER A 300 23.73 -5.10 -13.95
CA SER A 300 22.80 -4.09 -14.44
C SER A 300 23.30 -2.65 -14.27
N SER A 301 24.35 -2.38 -13.47
CA SER A 301 24.96 -1.04 -13.35
C SER A 301 25.90 -0.76 -14.52
N ASP A 302 26.97 -1.55 -14.66
CA ASP A 302 28.05 -1.30 -15.62
C ASP A 302 28.46 -2.54 -16.45
N GLY A 303 27.89 -3.70 -16.12
CA GLY A 303 28.08 -4.96 -16.85
C GLY A 303 29.09 -5.90 -16.21
N ASP A 304 29.57 -5.59 -15.01
CA ASP A 304 30.38 -6.50 -14.21
C ASP A 304 29.65 -6.94 -12.91
N PRO A 305 30.10 -8.02 -12.25
CA PRO A 305 29.40 -8.60 -11.10
C PRO A 305 29.72 -7.95 -9.75
N ASP A 306 30.60 -6.95 -9.69
CA ASP A 306 30.87 -6.21 -8.47
C ASP A 306 29.91 -5.02 -8.29
N LEU A 307 29.92 -4.41 -7.10
CA LEU A 307 29.10 -3.23 -6.81
C LEU A 307 29.88 -2.27 -5.90
N SER A 308 30.63 -1.34 -6.50
CA SER A 308 31.48 -0.38 -5.78
C SER A 308 30.71 0.80 -5.19
N ASP A 309 31.37 1.60 -4.33
CA ASP A 309 30.75 2.70 -3.59
C ASP A 309 30.20 3.86 -4.45
N ASP A 310 30.59 3.93 -5.72
CA ASP A 310 30.07 4.87 -6.71
C ASP A 310 28.93 4.32 -7.58
N GLU A 311 28.55 3.05 -7.38
CA GLU A 311 27.49 2.38 -8.13
C GLU A 311 26.19 2.27 -7.33
N THR A 312 25.06 2.43 -8.02
CA THR A 312 23.74 2.26 -7.43
C THR A 312 22.80 1.63 -8.42
N VAL A 313 22.15 0.54 -8.01
CA VAL A 313 21.10 -0.13 -8.76
C VAL A 313 19.75 0.20 -8.14
N VAL A 314 18.81 0.62 -8.98
CA VAL A 314 17.45 0.95 -8.59
C VAL A 314 16.49 -0.10 -9.15
N LEU A 315 15.80 -0.81 -8.26
CA LEU A 315 14.76 -1.79 -8.58
C LEU A 315 13.41 -1.20 -8.21
N SER A 316 12.41 -1.31 -9.08
CA SER A 316 11.06 -0.84 -8.78
C SER A 316 9.97 -1.65 -9.45
N PHE A 317 8.81 -1.68 -8.79
CA PHE A 317 7.57 -2.29 -9.27
C PHE A 317 6.38 -1.54 -8.65
N ASN A 318 5.22 -1.63 -9.30
CA ASN A 318 3.98 -1.07 -8.76
C ASN A 318 3.38 -2.07 -7.78
N ALA A 319 2.53 -1.55 -6.91
CA ALA A 319 1.78 -2.30 -5.94
C ALA A 319 0.44 -1.60 -5.72
N LYS A 320 -0.61 -2.38 -5.47
CA LYS A 320 -1.91 -1.92 -4.97
C LYS A 320 -2.24 -2.70 -3.70
N SER A 321 -3.25 -2.28 -2.95
CA SER A 321 -3.68 -2.98 -1.73
C SER A 321 -5.18 -3.27 -1.77
N ASP A 322 -5.57 -4.49 -1.41
CA ASP A 322 -6.99 -4.85 -1.19
C ASP A 322 -7.48 -4.59 0.25
N GLN A 323 -6.60 -4.05 1.11
CA GLN A 323 -6.91 -3.62 2.47
C GLN A 323 -6.77 -2.10 2.61
N SER A 324 -7.74 -1.46 3.26
CA SER A 324 -7.65 -0.06 3.69
C SER A 324 -6.98 0.07 5.07
N GLY A 325 -6.37 1.23 5.34
CA GLY A 325 -5.73 1.51 6.62
C GLY A 325 -4.48 2.39 6.53
N THR A 326 -3.79 2.53 7.65
CA THR A 326 -2.55 3.31 7.77
C THR A 326 -1.37 2.43 8.13
N ASN A 327 -0.17 2.83 7.71
CA ASN A 327 1.07 2.10 7.99
C ASN A 327 0.98 0.62 7.57
N LEU A 328 0.33 0.35 6.45
CA LEU A 328 0.31 -0.98 5.86
C LEU A 328 1.70 -1.23 5.30
N GLU A 329 2.33 -2.28 5.80
CA GLU A 329 3.64 -2.76 5.36
C GLU A 329 3.55 -3.20 3.89
N VAL A 330 4.54 -2.88 3.06
CA VAL A 330 4.55 -3.38 1.67
C VAL A 330 5.20 -4.76 1.57
N ASP A 331 6.07 -5.08 2.54
CA ASP A 331 6.90 -6.28 2.58
C ASP A 331 6.90 -6.97 3.93
N VAL A 332 7.38 -8.21 3.94
CA VAL A 332 7.52 -9.05 5.14
C VAL A 332 8.86 -8.78 5.81
N PHE A 333 8.84 -7.97 6.87
CA PHE A 333 10.04 -7.54 7.58
C PHE A 333 10.96 -8.69 7.99
N GLY A 334 12.27 -8.54 7.72
CA GLY A 334 13.31 -9.49 8.11
C GLY A 334 13.44 -10.72 7.22
N THR A 335 12.58 -10.87 6.21
CA THR A 335 12.72 -11.90 5.16
C THR A 335 13.35 -11.33 3.88
N ALA A 336 13.07 -10.05 3.57
CA ALA A 336 13.68 -9.32 2.47
C ALA A 336 15.14 -8.96 2.79
N LYS A 337 16.07 -9.35 1.91
CA LYS A 337 17.52 -9.24 2.11
C LYS A 337 18.27 -8.96 0.81
N VAL A 338 19.36 -8.22 0.94
CA VAL A 338 20.44 -8.17 -0.05
C VAL A 338 21.54 -9.10 0.41
N ASN A 339 21.86 -10.13 -0.37
CA ASN A 339 22.95 -11.07 -0.10
C ASN A 339 24.09 -10.80 -1.06
N TYR A 340 25.33 -10.95 -0.63
CA TYR A 340 26.49 -10.68 -1.47
C TYR A 340 27.66 -11.59 -1.09
N LYS A 341 28.61 -11.72 -2.01
CA LYS A 341 29.81 -12.54 -1.90
C LYS A 341 31.05 -11.67 -1.78
N ASP A 342 32.15 -12.31 -1.39
CA ASP A 342 33.49 -11.74 -1.56
C ASP A 342 34.00 -11.94 -3.01
N SER A 343 35.12 -11.30 -3.36
CA SER A 343 35.72 -11.42 -4.70
C SER A 343 36.24 -12.82 -5.05
N GLU A 344 36.33 -13.72 -4.07
CA GLU A 344 36.72 -15.13 -4.24
C GLU A 344 35.49 -16.06 -4.40
N GLY A 345 34.28 -15.50 -4.29
CA GLY A 345 33.00 -16.21 -4.37
C GLY A 345 32.55 -16.87 -3.06
N GLY A 346 33.22 -16.57 -1.94
CA GLY A 346 32.80 -16.91 -0.58
C GLY A 346 31.63 -16.04 -0.09
N ASP A 347 31.11 -16.36 1.11
CA ASP A 347 29.99 -15.64 1.70
C ASP A 347 30.43 -14.26 2.22
N GLY A 348 29.96 -13.19 1.58
CA GLY A 348 30.30 -11.81 1.92
C GLY A 348 29.39 -11.21 2.99
N GLY A 349 28.17 -11.74 3.11
CA GLY A 349 27.19 -11.33 4.13
C GLY A 349 25.81 -11.01 3.56
N SER A 350 24.97 -10.41 4.42
CA SER A 350 23.62 -9.99 4.05
C SER A 350 23.18 -8.72 4.78
N VAL A 351 22.49 -7.82 4.09
CA VAL A 351 21.86 -6.62 4.65
C VAL A 351 20.34 -6.76 4.58
N ASN A 352 19.64 -6.37 5.65
CA ASN A 352 18.18 -6.36 5.64
C ASN A 352 17.67 -5.19 4.78
N ILE A 353 16.66 -5.45 3.96
CA ILE A 353 15.95 -4.39 3.26
C ILE A 353 15.04 -3.68 4.28
N PRO A 354 15.06 -2.33 4.37
CA PRO A 354 14.20 -1.60 5.28
C PRO A 354 12.73 -1.67 4.85
N GLN A 355 11.82 -1.55 5.81
CA GLN A 355 10.39 -1.58 5.57
C GLN A 355 9.89 -0.31 4.87
N ALA A 356 9.04 -0.48 3.86
CA ALA A 356 8.21 0.61 3.34
C ALA A 356 6.75 0.47 3.81
N TYR A 357 6.06 1.61 3.91
CA TYR A 357 4.68 1.69 4.37
C TYR A 357 3.83 2.51 3.42
N ILE A 358 2.57 2.11 3.28
CA ILE A 358 1.53 2.85 2.59
C ILE A 358 0.32 3.08 3.48
N THR A 359 -0.49 4.05 3.06
CA THR A 359 -1.82 4.35 3.57
C THR A 359 -2.80 4.13 2.43
N VAL A 360 -3.89 3.41 2.71
CA VAL A 360 -4.85 2.98 1.69
C VAL A 360 -6.23 3.47 2.11
N ASN A 361 -6.79 4.39 1.33
CA ASN A 361 -8.11 4.97 1.54
C ASN A 361 -9.20 4.01 1.07
N GLY A 362 -10.15 3.70 1.95
CA GLY A 362 -11.39 3.01 1.63
C GLY A 362 -12.46 3.98 1.15
N ALA A 363 -13.51 3.47 0.52
CA ALA A 363 -14.70 4.29 0.29
C ALA A 363 -15.39 4.55 1.64
N PRO A 364 -16.05 5.70 1.82
CA PRO A 364 -16.96 5.88 2.95
C PRO A 364 -18.06 4.81 2.92
N VAL A 365 -18.74 4.60 4.04
CA VAL A 365 -19.94 3.75 4.11
C VAL A 365 -21.13 4.68 4.27
N ALA A 366 -21.98 4.71 3.24
CA ALA A 366 -23.19 5.52 3.27
C ALA A 366 -24.27 4.84 4.14
N ASP A 367 -24.97 5.65 4.94
CA ASP A 367 -26.13 5.24 5.73
C ASP A 367 -27.17 6.35 5.59
N ALA A 368 -28.25 6.04 4.86
CA ALA A 368 -29.33 6.97 4.56
C ALA A 368 -30.38 7.06 5.70
N GLY A 369 -30.21 6.28 6.77
CA GLY A 369 -31.14 6.15 7.87
C GLY A 369 -32.25 5.14 7.62
N GLU A 370 -33.17 5.02 8.59
CA GLU A 370 -34.33 4.13 8.46
C GLU A 370 -35.44 4.74 7.59
N ASP A 371 -36.20 3.87 6.93
CA ASP A 371 -37.41 4.23 6.20
C ASP A 371 -38.41 4.96 7.11
N GLN A 372 -39.10 5.97 6.55
CA GLN A 372 -40.01 6.81 7.31
C GLN A 372 -41.42 6.75 6.74
N VAL A 373 -42.41 6.68 7.63
CA VAL A 373 -43.82 6.91 7.28
C VAL A 373 -44.27 8.16 8.01
N VAL A 374 -44.71 9.16 7.26
CA VAL A 374 -45.05 10.50 7.77
C VAL A 374 -46.43 10.93 7.30
N GLU A 375 -47.11 11.67 8.17
CA GLU A 375 -48.40 12.26 7.85
C GLU A 375 -48.22 13.49 6.95
N GLN A 376 -49.10 13.61 5.95
CA GLN A 376 -49.19 14.78 5.10
C GLN A 376 -49.62 16.01 5.92
N ALA A 377 -48.90 17.12 5.79
CA ALA A 377 -49.14 18.31 6.61
C ALA A 377 -50.03 19.35 5.91
N ASN A 378 -50.10 19.29 4.58
CA ASN A 378 -50.94 20.11 3.72
C ASN A 378 -51.03 19.49 2.32
N TRP A 379 -51.92 20.02 1.48
CA TRP A 379 -52.11 19.58 0.08
C TRP A 379 -50.83 19.50 -0.78
N ALA A 380 -49.77 20.27 -0.49
CA ALA A 380 -48.51 20.21 -1.24
C ALA A 380 -47.55 19.13 -0.73
N GLY A 381 -47.84 18.49 0.41
CA GLY A 381 -47.05 17.43 1.01
C GLY A 381 -46.67 17.70 2.46
N THR A 382 -45.52 17.14 2.87
CA THR A 382 -44.99 17.30 4.22
C THR A 382 -43.48 17.53 4.22
N SER A 383 -42.99 18.16 5.29
CA SER A 383 -41.58 18.43 5.49
C SER A 383 -40.92 17.24 6.19
N VAL A 384 -39.90 16.65 5.56
CA VAL A 384 -39.18 15.48 6.06
C VAL A 384 -37.72 15.83 6.26
N THR A 385 -37.15 15.43 7.41
CA THR A 385 -35.72 15.55 7.65
C THR A 385 -35.06 14.23 7.32
N LEU A 386 -34.12 14.28 6.37
CA LEU A 386 -33.24 13.16 6.05
C LEU A 386 -32.11 13.13 7.07
N ASP A 387 -31.53 11.96 7.32
CA ASP A 387 -30.45 11.82 8.29
C ASP A 387 -29.36 10.86 7.80
N GLY A 388 -28.29 11.42 7.26
CA GLY A 388 -27.11 10.70 6.82
C GLY A 388 -26.04 10.58 7.90
N SER A 389 -26.32 11.01 9.14
CA SER A 389 -25.31 11.09 10.21
C SER A 389 -24.77 9.73 10.67
N GLY A 390 -25.43 8.63 10.28
CA GLY A 390 -24.93 7.26 10.46
C GLY A 390 -23.76 6.89 9.54
N SER A 391 -23.51 7.68 8.49
CA SER A 391 -22.45 7.40 7.52
C SER A 391 -21.07 7.48 8.17
N THR A 392 -20.17 6.57 7.77
CA THR A 392 -18.82 6.47 8.36
C THR A 392 -17.75 6.50 7.29
N ASP A 393 -16.52 6.77 7.71
CA ASP A 393 -15.34 6.77 6.85
C ASP A 393 -14.10 6.40 7.67
N ASP A 394 -13.02 5.99 7.01
CA ASP A 394 -11.75 5.66 7.67
C ASP A 394 -10.98 6.93 8.16
N GLY A 395 -11.40 8.12 7.72
CA GLY A 395 -10.87 9.40 8.16
C GLY A 395 -9.53 9.77 7.52
N LEU A 396 -9.10 9.04 6.48
CA LEU A 396 -7.84 9.28 5.77
C LEU A 396 -7.97 10.44 4.78
N VAL A 397 -9.17 10.61 4.21
CA VAL A 397 -9.49 11.71 3.28
C VAL A 397 -10.70 12.47 3.81
N SER A 398 -10.63 13.81 3.82
CA SER A 398 -11.67 14.65 4.40
C SER A 398 -11.74 16.02 3.71
N PRO A 399 -12.87 16.75 3.78
CA PRO A 399 -14.12 16.41 4.47
C PRO A 399 -15.08 15.56 3.62
N LEU A 400 -15.97 14.81 4.29
CA LEU A 400 -17.08 14.13 3.64
C LEU A 400 -18.11 15.13 3.08
N THR A 401 -18.66 14.78 1.93
CA THR A 401 -19.76 15.47 1.28
C THR A 401 -20.96 14.54 1.13
N TYR A 402 -22.17 15.09 1.28
CA TYR A 402 -23.42 14.35 1.33
C TYR A 402 -24.35 14.92 0.27
N THR A 403 -24.75 14.09 -0.69
CA THR A 403 -25.66 14.46 -1.77
C THR A 403 -26.86 13.53 -1.76
N TRP A 404 -28.04 14.10 -1.65
CA TRP A 404 -29.31 13.38 -1.68
C TRP A 404 -29.98 13.62 -3.03
N THR A 405 -30.52 12.59 -3.65
CA THR A 405 -31.22 12.70 -4.95
C THR A 405 -32.49 11.85 -4.99
N TRP A 406 -33.55 12.40 -5.59
CA TRP A 406 -34.84 11.74 -5.81
C TRP A 406 -35.60 12.47 -6.93
N ASP A 407 -36.32 11.76 -7.80
CA ASP A 407 -37.25 12.34 -8.80
C ASP A 407 -36.79 13.62 -9.56
N GLY A 408 -35.48 13.76 -9.82
CA GLY A 408 -34.89 14.93 -10.49
C GLY A 408 -34.62 16.14 -9.59
N GLU A 409 -34.90 16.01 -8.29
CA GLU A 409 -34.58 16.93 -7.20
C GLU A 409 -33.30 16.49 -6.47
N SER A 410 -32.74 17.40 -5.66
CA SER A 410 -31.55 17.11 -4.86
C SER A 410 -31.45 17.98 -3.61
N ALA A 411 -30.83 17.45 -2.57
CA ALA A 411 -30.42 18.20 -1.38
C ALA A 411 -28.98 17.87 -1.01
N SER A 412 -28.39 18.67 -0.11
CA SER A 412 -27.01 18.46 0.35
C SER A 412 -26.89 18.70 1.85
N GLY A 413 -25.87 18.07 2.44
CA GLY A 413 -25.60 18.12 3.87
C GLY A 413 -26.00 16.84 4.59
N VAL A 414 -25.58 16.74 5.85
CA VAL A 414 -25.77 15.53 6.67
C VAL A 414 -27.25 15.27 6.95
N SER A 415 -28.01 16.31 7.32
CA SER A 415 -29.42 16.16 7.68
C SER A 415 -30.28 17.28 7.07
N PRO A 416 -30.45 17.32 5.73
CA PRO A 416 -31.28 18.33 5.08
C PRO A 416 -32.77 18.06 5.34
N THR A 417 -33.56 19.13 5.32
CA THR A 417 -35.02 19.05 5.34
C THR A 417 -35.56 19.31 3.94
N VAL A 418 -36.42 18.41 3.46
CA VAL A 418 -37.01 18.42 2.11
C VAL A 418 -38.53 18.37 2.20
N SER A 419 -39.24 18.76 1.13
CA SER A 419 -40.70 18.66 1.06
C SER A 419 -41.06 17.56 0.08
N LEU A 420 -41.86 16.59 0.52
CA LEU A 420 -42.26 15.45 -0.30
C LEU A 420 -43.79 15.40 -0.47
N PRO A 421 -44.30 15.14 -1.68
CA PRO A 421 -45.72 15.01 -1.94
C PRO A 421 -46.28 13.68 -1.39
N LEU A 422 -47.61 13.53 -1.40
CA LEU A 422 -48.28 12.26 -1.07
C LEU A 422 -47.74 11.10 -1.92
N GLY A 423 -47.51 9.95 -1.28
CA GLY A 423 -46.98 8.74 -1.90
C GLY A 423 -45.61 8.34 -1.36
N THR A 424 -44.99 7.39 -2.04
CA THR A 424 -43.69 6.83 -1.65
C THR A 424 -42.59 7.38 -2.55
N THR A 425 -41.55 7.97 -1.96
CA THR A 425 -40.34 8.47 -2.64
C THR A 425 -39.12 7.69 -2.16
N THR A 426 -38.41 7.06 -3.09
CA THR A 426 -37.09 6.47 -2.82
C THR A 426 -36.02 7.54 -2.98
N ILE A 427 -35.26 7.82 -1.93
CA ILE A 427 -34.21 8.83 -1.91
C ILE A 427 -32.86 8.12 -1.82
N THR A 428 -31.92 8.49 -2.70
CA THR A 428 -30.54 7.98 -2.68
C THR A 428 -29.62 9.00 -2.03
N LEU A 429 -28.88 8.58 -1.00
CA LEU A 429 -27.74 9.27 -0.42
C LEU A 429 -26.46 8.81 -1.12
N GLU A 430 -25.64 9.76 -1.55
CA GLU A 430 -24.23 9.54 -1.90
C GLU A 430 -23.34 10.25 -0.87
N VAL A 431 -22.40 9.49 -0.29
CA VAL A 431 -21.36 10.02 0.59
C VAL A 431 -20.03 9.93 -0.15
N PHE A 432 -19.32 11.06 -0.25
CA PHE A 432 -18.08 11.17 -1.01
C PHE A 432 -17.01 11.87 -0.17
N ASP A 433 -15.83 11.25 -0.07
CA ASP A 433 -14.69 11.74 0.72
C ASP A 433 -13.76 12.70 -0.03
N GLY A 434 -13.97 12.88 -1.35
CA GLY A 434 -13.07 13.63 -2.24
C GLY A 434 -12.33 12.77 -3.26
N GLN A 435 -12.32 11.46 -3.08
CA GLN A 435 -11.71 10.45 -3.96
C GLN A 435 -12.66 9.30 -4.28
N LEU A 436 -13.35 8.74 -3.28
CA LEU A 436 -14.23 7.59 -3.36
C LEU A 436 -15.62 7.92 -2.80
N SER A 437 -16.65 7.24 -3.30
CA SER A 437 -18.01 7.34 -2.80
C SER A 437 -18.66 6.00 -2.59
N ASP A 438 -19.69 6.01 -1.75
CA ASP A 438 -20.66 4.93 -1.55
C ASP A 438 -22.07 5.52 -1.53
N THR A 439 -23.06 4.69 -1.80
CA THR A 439 -24.46 5.11 -1.84
C THR A 439 -25.36 4.20 -1.04
N ASP A 440 -26.37 4.80 -0.41
CA ASP A 440 -27.43 4.10 0.29
C ASP A 440 -28.79 4.72 -0.04
N THR A 441 -29.87 3.99 0.20
CA THR A 441 -31.23 4.43 -0.13
C THR A 441 -32.15 4.37 1.07
N VAL A 442 -33.03 5.36 1.20
CA VAL A 442 -34.12 5.39 2.18
C VAL A 442 -35.47 5.57 1.47
N GLU A 443 -36.49 4.88 1.95
CA GLU A 443 -37.86 5.02 1.47
C GLU A 443 -38.67 5.93 2.41
N ILE A 444 -39.26 6.99 1.85
CA ILE A 444 -40.15 7.88 2.59
C ILE A 444 -41.56 7.75 2.04
N THR A 445 -42.49 7.31 2.88
CA THR A 445 -43.92 7.24 2.56
C THR A 445 -44.67 8.37 3.24
N VAL A 446 -45.15 9.32 2.44
CA VAL A 446 -46.10 10.35 2.86
C VAL A 446 -47.50 9.80 2.65
N GLN A 447 -48.28 9.74 3.72
CA GLN A 447 -49.66 9.28 3.68
C GLN A 447 -50.57 10.31 4.36
N ASP A 448 -51.84 10.27 4.00
CA ASP A 448 -52.87 11.09 4.59
C ASP A 448 -53.85 10.17 5.32
N THR A 449 -53.86 10.29 6.64
CA THR A 449 -54.73 9.54 7.56
C THR A 449 -55.66 10.46 8.35
N THR A 450 -55.65 11.75 8.02
CA THR A 450 -56.47 12.76 8.68
C THR A 450 -57.88 12.69 8.11
N LEU A 451 -58.88 12.68 9.00
CA LEU A 451 -60.29 12.68 8.57
C LEU A 451 -60.71 14.10 8.17
N PRO A 452 -61.62 14.25 7.20
CA PRO A 452 -62.27 15.54 6.92
C PRO A 452 -62.99 16.11 8.16
N GLU A 453 -62.95 17.43 8.33
CA GLU A 453 -63.69 18.14 9.37
C GLU A 453 -65.02 18.66 8.83
N ILE A 454 -66.12 18.23 9.45
CA ILE A 454 -67.48 18.69 9.14
C ILE A 454 -67.91 19.74 10.17
N THR A 455 -68.23 20.95 9.72
CA THR A 455 -68.85 22.00 10.54
C THR A 455 -70.36 21.99 10.32
N ALA A 456 -71.13 21.58 11.33
CA ALA A 456 -72.58 21.56 11.28
C ALA A 456 -73.20 22.95 11.47
N SER A 457 -74.37 23.22 10.87
CA SER A 457 -75.10 24.50 10.99
C SER A 457 -75.60 24.84 12.40
N GLY A 458 -75.62 23.85 13.31
CA GLY A 458 -75.75 24.05 14.77
C GLY A 458 -77.18 24.04 15.36
N GLU A 459 -78.22 24.31 14.56
CA GLU A 459 -79.62 24.30 15.05
C GLU A 459 -80.49 23.28 14.27
N PRO A 460 -81.46 22.63 14.93
CA PRO A 460 -82.42 21.76 14.26
C PRO A 460 -83.27 22.52 13.24
N ILE A 461 -83.56 21.86 12.11
CA ILE A 461 -84.45 22.40 11.08
C ILE A 461 -85.90 22.22 11.56
N ILE A 462 -86.68 23.30 11.62
CA ILE A 462 -88.06 23.25 12.15
C ILE A 462 -89.08 23.26 11.03
N PHE A 463 -89.92 22.22 10.96
CA PHE A 463 -91.07 22.15 10.07
C PHE A 463 -92.35 22.56 10.82
N TRP A 464 -92.95 23.67 10.39
CA TRP A 464 -94.25 24.12 10.87
C TRP A 464 -95.06 24.78 9.75
N ALA A 465 -96.36 24.49 9.60
CA ALA A 465 -97.22 23.63 10.43
C ALA A 465 -97.17 22.16 10.00
N PRO A 466 -97.47 21.19 10.90
CA PRO A 466 -97.62 19.77 10.56
C PRO A 466 -98.80 19.59 9.60
N ASN A 467 -98.51 19.64 8.30
CA ASN A 467 -99.47 19.80 7.22
C ASN A 467 -99.49 18.61 6.25
N HIS A 468 -98.76 17.54 6.58
CA HIS A 468 -98.64 16.28 5.83
C HIS A 468 -98.00 16.42 4.44
N LYS A 469 -97.38 17.55 4.13
CA LYS A 469 -96.63 17.76 2.87
C LYS A 469 -95.16 17.44 3.08
N TYR A 470 -94.49 17.10 1.99
CA TYR A 470 -93.04 17.06 1.96
C TYR A 470 -92.47 18.47 2.02
N GLU A 471 -91.43 18.60 2.83
CA GLU A 471 -90.48 19.70 2.81
C GLU A 471 -89.12 19.05 2.49
N THR A 472 -88.41 19.63 1.52
CA THR A 472 -87.10 19.14 1.09
C THR A 472 -86.03 19.70 2.02
N VAL A 473 -85.14 18.83 2.50
CA VAL A 473 -83.92 19.20 3.22
C VAL A 473 -82.72 18.82 2.36
N SER A 474 -81.82 19.76 2.12
CA SER A 474 -80.53 19.48 1.50
C SER A 474 -79.42 19.43 2.56
N ILE A 475 -78.33 18.74 2.26
CA ILE A 475 -77.16 18.70 3.15
C ILE A 475 -76.63 20.11 3.47
N SER A 476 -76.74 21.07 2.54
CA SER A 476 -76.37 22.46 2.79
C SER A 476 -77.18 23.16 3.88
N ASP A 477 -78.35 22.62 4.25
CA ASP A 477 -79.12 23.10 5.41
C ASP A 477 -78.50 22.58 6.72
N CYS A 478 -77.89 21.40 6.68
CA CYS A 478 -77.30 20.70 7.82
C CYS A 478 -75.82 21.02 8.07
N VAL A 479 -75.06 21.32 7.02
CA VAL A 479 -73.60 21.48 7.06
C VAL A 479 -73.20 22.84 6.50
N GLU A 480 -72.45 23.59 7.30
CA GLU A 480 -71.92 24.91 6.94
C GLU A 480 -70.69 24.78 6.03
N SER A 481 -69.77 23.89 6.38
CA SER A 481 -68.55 23.64 5.61
C SER A 481 -67.96 22.26 5.88
N VAL A 482 -67.28 21.73 4.88
CA VAL A 482 -66.36 20.60 5.02
C VAL A 482 -64.97 21.11 4.64
N THR A 483 -63.97 20.75 5.43
CA THR A 483 -62.57 21.09 5.15
C THR A 483 -61.69 19.89 5.46
N ASP A 484 -60.66 19.67 4.67
CA ASP A 484 -59.57 18.77 5.01
C ASP A 484 -58.22 19.48 4.82
N ILE A 485 -57.20 19.04 5.57
CA ILE A 485 -55.88 19.68 5.55
C ILE A 485 -55.06 19.26 4.31
N CYS A 486 -55.28 18.04 3.81
CA CYS A 486 -54.57 17.40 2.71
C CYS A 486 -55.35 17.49 1.39
N ASP A 487 -56.69 17.51 1.46
CA ASP A 487 -57.60 17.63 0.33
C ASP A 487 -58.30 18.99 0.33
N VAL A 488 -57.92 19.87 -0.61
CA VAL A 488 -58.56 21.19 -0.76
C VAL A 488 -59.86 21.14 -1.56
N ASP A 489 -60.10 20.04 -2.27
CA ASP A 489 -61.25 19.89 -3.16
C ASP A 489 -62.45 19.28 -2.42
N VAL A 490 -62.26 18.65 -1.25
CA VAL A 490 -63.37 18.14 -0.43
C VAL A 490 -64.28 19.28 0.05
N GLY A 491 -65.58 19.11 -0.16
CA GLY A 491 -66.58 20.11 0.17
C GLY A 491 -67.91 19.53 0.62
N VAL A 492 -68.86 20.42 0.87
CA VAL A 492 -70.25 20.06 1.24
C VAL A 492 -70.90 19.21 0.14
N ASP A 493 -70.47 19.39 -1.11
CA ASP A 493 -70.98 18.64 -2.26
C ASP A 493 -70.51 17.18 -2.29
N ASP A 494 -69.49 16.81 -1.51
CA ASP A 494 -68.98 15.43 -1.44
C ASP A 494 -69.63 14.59 -0.32
N ILE A 495 -70.54 15.21 0.46
CA ILE A 495 -71.31 14.51 1.48
C ILE A 495 -72.36 13.59 0.83
N ILE A 496 -72.50 12.41 1.41
CA ILE A 496 -73.51 11.42 1.08
C ILE A 496 -74.38 11.14 2.31
N ILE A 497 -75.69 11.32 2.17
CA ILE A 497 -76.68 10.85 3.13
C ILE A 497 -76.60 9.32 3.16
N THR A 498 -76.33 8.74 4.33
CA THR A 498 -76.23 7.29 4.52
C THR A 498 -77.54 6.70 4.99
N SER A 499 -78.25 7.42 5.86
CA SER A 499 -79.56 6.99 6.37
C SER A 499 -80.32 8.16 6.97
N VAL A 500 -81.64 8.01 7.03
CA VAL A 500 -82.51 8.93 7.75
C VAL A 500 -83.45 8.13 8.63
N SER A 501 -83.50 8.47 9.92
CA SER A 501 -84.36 7.81 10.91
C SER A 501 -85.45 8.74 11.42
N SER A 502 -86.61 8.18 11.73
CA SER A 502 -87.67 8.82 12.50
C SER A 502 -87.74 8.16 13.88
N ASP A 503 -87.99 8.94 14.92
CA ASP A 503 -88.30 8.44 16.27
C ASP A 503 -89.75 7.92 16.39
N GLU A 504 -90.64 8.38 15.53
CA GLU A 504 -92.00 7.89 15.37
C GLU A 504 -92.12 6.82 14.24
N PRO A 505 -93.09 5.89 14.32
CA PRO A 505 -93.33 4.88 13.28
C PRO A 505 -93.85 5.50 11.97
N GLU A 506 -93.64 4.79 10.85
CA GLU A 506 -94.08 5.23 9.51
C GLU A 506 -95.60 5.38 9.36
N ASP A 507 -96.38 4.54 10.06
CA ASP A 507 -97.84 4.67 10.11
C ASP A 507 -98.29 4.33 11.53
N SER A 508 -99.00 5.26 12.17
CA SER A 508 -99.67 4.99 13.45
C SER A 508 -101.16 4.75 13.21
N PRO A 509 -101.80 3.79 13.91
CA PRO A 509 -103.25 3.55 13.79
C PRO A 509 -104.15 4.69 14.31
N ASP A 510 -103.59 5.83 14.71
CA ASP A 510 -104.26 6.94 15.36
C ASP A 510 -104.74 7.99 14.35
N LYS A 511 -105.93 8.56 14.55
CA LYS A 511 -106.64 9.36 13.53
C LYS A 511 -106.08 10.77 13.26
N GLY A 512 -104.86 11.06 13.71
CA GLY A 512 -104.28 12.41 13.75
C GLY A 512 -103.15 12.68 12.77
N ASP A 513 -102.51 11.64 12.24
CA ASP A 513 -101.33 11.72 11.36
C ASP A 513 -101.67 11.64 9.85
N GLY A 514 -102.92 11.28 9.51
CA GLY A 514 -103.38 11.17 8.12
C GLY A 514 -103.21 9.79 7.49
N ALA A 515 -102.63 8.82 8.20
CA ALA A 515 -102.28 7.47 7.70
C ALA A 515 -101.48 7.51 6.38
N THR A 516 -100.52 8.42 6.31
CA THR A 516 -99.59 8.56 5.19
C THR A 516 -98.42 7.58 5.33
N LEU A 517 -97.86 7.14 4.20
CA LEU A 517 -96.66 6.31 4.15
C LEU A 517 -95.54 7.10 3.46
N GLU A 518 -94.31 6.59 3.52
CA GLU A 518 -93.13 7.18 2.89
C GLU A 518 -92.79 8.58 3.45
N ASP A 519 -92.76 8.77 4.77
CA ASP A 519 -92.47 10.11 5.35
C ASP A 519 -91.00 10.50 5.23
N ILE A 520 -90.16 9.53 4.92
CA ILE A 520 -88.75 9.70 4.59
C ILE A 520 -88.54 9.21 3.16
N VAL A 521 -88.18 10.12 2.26
CA VAL A 521 -87.79 9.79 0.88
C VAL A 521 -86.43 10.40 0.60
N ILE A 522 -85.37 9.60 0.62
CA ILE A 522 -84.04 10.07 0.20
C ILE A 522 -84.05 10.14 -1.32
N VAL A 523 -83.98 11.37 -1.86
CA VAL A 523 -84.16 11.65 -3.28
C VAL A 523 -82.87 11.35 -4.05
N ASP A 524 -81.74 11.77 -3.50
CA ASP A 524 -80.39 11.56 -4.00
C ASP A 524 -79.38 11.66 -2.83
N PRO A 525 -78.05 11.50 -3.04
CA PRO A 525 -77.07 11.55 -1.95
C PRO A 525 -77.09 12.82 -1.11
N GLN A 526 -77.66 13.92 -1.60
CA GLN A 526 -77.60 15.22 -0.93
C GLN A 526 -78.95 15.75 -0.46
N THR A 527 -80.06 15.10 -0.84
CA THR A 527 -81.40 15.62 -0.60
C THR A 527 -82.35 14.55 -0.09
N VAL A 528 -83.14 14.93 0.90
CA VAL A 528 -84.22 14.11 1.46
C VAL A 528 -85.51 14.93 1.51
N ASP A 529 -86.59 14.34 1.01
CA ASP A 529 -87.94 14.84 1.20
C ASP A 529 -88.49 14.23 2.49
N LEU A 530 -88.77 15.09 3.47
CA LEU A 530 -89.31 14.72 4.76
C LEU A 530 -90.72 15.26 4.90
N ARG A 531 -91.65 14.41 5.32
CA ARG A 531 -93.03 14.84 5.51
C ARG A 531 -93.15 15.62 6.82
N ALA A 532 -93.66 16.85 6.74
CA ALA A 532 -94.02 17.68 7.89
C ALA A 532 -95.28 17.11 8.58
N GLU A 533 -95.12 15.97 9.23
CA GLU A 533 -96.14 15.29 10.00
C GLU A 533 -95.56 14.75 11.31
N ARG A 534 -96.45 14.44 12.25
CA ARG A 534 -96.13 13.91 13.58
C ARG A 534 -97.36 13.21 14.16
N GLN A 535 -97.16 12.37 15.18
CA GLN A 535 -98.26 11.73 15.89
C GLN A 535 -99.14 12.75 16.62
N GLY A 536 -100.46 12.55 16.55
CA GLY A 536 -101.47 13.46 17.09
C GLY A 536 -101.38 13.69 18.60
N ASP A 537 -100.95 12.67 19.35
CA ASP A 537 -100.84 12.62 20.81
C ASP A 537 -99.38 12.46 21.31
N GLY A 538 -98.41 12.56 20.41
CA GLY A 538 -96.97 12.53 20.69
C GLY A 538 -96.39 13.88 21.17
N ASN A 539 -95.08 13.93 21.28
CA ASN A 539 -94.26 15.10 21.66
C ASN A 539 -93.66 15.85 20.45
N GLY A 540 -94.02 15.46 19.22
CA GLY A 540 -93.50 15.99 17.98
C GLY A 540 -92.42 15.09 17.41
N ARG A 541 -92.36 14.97 16.09
CA ARG A 541 -91.48 14.03 15.39
C ARG A 541 -90.06 14.59 15.27
N VAL A 542 -89.07 13.73 15.47
CA VAL A 542 -87.66 14.01 15.16
C VAL A 542 -87.20 13.10 14.04
N TYR A 543 -86.83 13.70 12.90
CA TYR A 543 -86.02 13.04 11.90
C TYR A 543 -84.54 13.29 12.21
N THR A 544 -83.70 12.24 12.12
CA THR A 544 -82.24 12.34 12.18
C THR A 544 -81.67 11.91 10.84
N ILE A 545 -81.00 12.83 10.15
CA ILE A 545 -80.32 12.59 8.88
C ILE A 545 -78.86 12.29 9.23
N ASN A 546 -78.40 11.08 8.93
CA ASN A 546 -77.01 10.66 9.06
C ASN A 546 -76.32 10.74 7.71
N TYR A 547 -75.10 11.25 7.69
CA TYR A 547 -74.33 11.48 6.48
C TYR A 547 -72.83 11.27 6.71
N GLU A 548 -72.10 11.04 5.62
CA GLU A 548 -70.65 10.86 5.63
C GLU A 548 -69.99 11.63 4.47
N VAL A 549 -68.71 11.94 4.63
CA VAL A 549 -67.85 12.49 3.58
C VAL A 549 -66.53 11.74 3.59
N THR A 550 -65.98 11.43 2.42
CA THR A 550 -64.71 10.74 2.27
C THR A 550 -63.78 11.60 1.42
N ASP A 551 -62.56 11.85 1.90
CA ASP A 551 -61.54 12.57 1.11
C ASP A 551 -60.97 11.71 -0.04
N ALA A 552 -60.10 12.32 -0.84
CA ALA A 552 -59.37 11.63 -1.91
C ALA A 552 -58.47 10.48 -1.45
N SER A 553 -58.05 10.48 -0.18
CA SER A 553 -57.18 9.46 0.45
C SER A 553 -57.98 8.27 1.02
N GLY A 554 -59.30 8.38 1.09
CA GLY A 554 -60.21 7.35 1.59
C GLY A 554 -60.55 7.46 3.08
N ASN A 555 -60.22 8.57 3.73
CA ASN A 555 -60.59 8.82 5.14
C ASN A 555 -62.02 9.35 5.21
N THR A 556 -62.87 8.67 5.99
CA THR A 556 -64.30 8.99 6.07
C THR A 556 -64.66 9.63 7.41
N ALA A 557 -65.29 10.81 7.36
CA ALA A 557 -65.92 11.47 8.50
C ALA A 557 -67.44 11.33 8.44
N THR A 558 -68.09 11.21 9.60
CA THR A 558 -69.55 11.07 9.70
C THR A 558 -70.16 12.20 10.51
N GLY A 559 -71.36 12.63 10.16
CA GLY A 559 -72.13 13.61 10.90
C GLY A 559 -73.63 13.31 10.89
N SER A 560 -74.39 14.10 11.64
CA SER A 560 -75.85 14.02 11.66
C SER A 560 -76.49 15.37 11.96
N CYS A 561 -77.66 15.62 11.40
CA CYS A 561 -78.51 16.77 11.73
C CYS A 561 -79.94 16.32 12.03
N GLN A 562 -80.66 17.13 12.81
CA GLN A 562 -82.03 16.85 13.19
C GLN A 562 -83.03 17.80 12.51
N VAL A 563 -84.18 17.25 12.16
CA VAL A 563 -85.34 17.98 11.65
C VAL A 563 -86.50 17.72 12.59
N TRP A 564 -87.10 18.76 13.13
CA TRP A 564 -88.16 18.67 14.12
C TRP A 564 -89.49 19.06 13.49
N VAL A 565 -90.53 18.28 13.80
CA VAL A 565 -91.93 18.62 13.55
C VAL A 565 -92.62 18.80 14.92
N PRO A 566 -92.58 19.99 15.53
CA PRO A 566 -93.10 20.20 16.87
C PRO A 566 -94.60 19.95 16.99
N HIS A 567 -95.05 19.51 18.17
CA HIS A 567 -96.47 19.33 18.46
C HIS A 567 -97.23 20.67 18.54
N ASP A 568 -96.62 21.69 19.15
CA ASP A 568 -97.23 22.97 19.52
C ASP A 568 -96.52 24.16 18.83
N GLN A 569 -97.21 25.31 18.74
CA GLN A 569 -96.73 26.50 18.00
C GLN A 569 -95.93 27.51 18.86
N ASP A 570 -95.83 27.29 20.18
CA ASP A 570 -95.20 28.24 21.09
C ASP A 570 -93.68 28.26 20.91
N GLU A 571 -93.06 29.44 20.94
CA GLU A 571 -91.59 29.62 20.93
C GLU A 571 -90.95 28.77 22.05
N GLY A 572 -90.14 27.79 21.67
CA GLY A 572 -89.42 26.91 22.61
C GLY A 572 -90.07 25.54 22.86
N THR A 573 -91.13 25.17 22.14
CA THR A 573 -91.63 23.79 22.14
C THR A 573 -90.71 22.91 21.28
N THR A 574 -90.02 21.97 21.92
CA THR A 574 -89.03 21.09 21.28
C THR A 574 -89.66 19.75 20.98
N ALA A 575 -89.50 19.24 19.76
CA ALA A 575 -89.67 17.81 19.51
C ALA A 575 -88.65 17.06 20.38
N VAL A 576 -89.04 15.92 20.94
CA VAL A 576 -88.18 15.15 21.85
C VAL A 576 -87.82 13.87 21.14
N ASP A 577 -86.54 13.71 20.83
CA ASP A 577 -86.01 12.49 20.23
C ASP A 577 -86.12 11.32 21.21
N ASP A 578 -87.14 10.48 21.01
CA ASP A 578 -87.37 9.28 21.81
C ASP A 578 -86.53 8.07 21.33
N GLY A 579 -85.71 8.27 20.29
CA GLY A 579 -84.84 7.27 19.68
C GLY A 579 -85.57 6.27 18.79
N ALA A 580 -84.83 5.61 17.89
CA ALA A 580 -85.38 4.75 16.84
C ALA A 580 -86.13 3.47 17.31
N ALA A 581 -86.24 3.21 18.62
CA ALA A 581 -86.88 2.00 19.14
C ALA A 581 -88.40 1.95 18.90
N ALA A 582 -89.04 3.11 18.75
CA ALA A 582 -90.45 3.25 18.40
C ALA A 582 -90.68 3.63 16.92
N GLY A 583 -89.61 3.98 16.20
CA GLY A 583 -89.68 4.49 14.83
C GLY A 583 -89.09 3.57 13.76
N TYR A 584 -88.48 4.16 12.74
CA TYR A 584 -87.95 3.44 11.58
C TYR A 584 -86.77 4.17 10.94
N THR A 585 -86.04 3.48 10.05
CA THR A 585 -84.89 4.04 9.34
C THR A 585 -84.95 3.65 7.87
N VAL A 586 -84.71 4.64 7.01
CA VAL A 586 -84.51 4.46 5.58
C VAL A 586 -83.02 4.63 5.30
N ASN A 587 -82.39 3.62 4.72
CA ASN A 587 -80.98 3.71 4.30
C ASN A 587 -80.91 4.19 2.85
N TYR A 588 -79.88 4.97 2.53
CA TYR A 588 -79.56 5.29 1.15
C TYR A 588 -79.14 3.98 0.42
N PRO A 589 -79.65 3.73 -0.79
CA PRO A 589 -79.49 2.45 -1.49
C PRO A 589 -78.08 2.10 -1.95
#